data_AF-A0A0J9HLL8-F1
#
_entry.id   AF-A0A0J9HLL8-F1
#
_cell.length_a   1.000
_cell.length_b   1.000
_cell.length_c   1.000
_cell.angle_alpha   90.00
_cell.angle_beta   90.00
_cell.angle_gamma   90.00
#
_symmetry.space_group_name_H-M   'P 1'
#
loop_
_entity.id
_entity.type
_entity.pdbx_description
1 polymer ?
#
loop_
_entity_poly.entity_id
_entity_poly.type
_entity_poly.pdbx_seq_one_letter_code
_entity_poly.pdbx_strand_id
1 'polypeptide(L)'
;MSEKIPSFFGKTKFIEQQLDEFMDKVSEGSLYFEMGLTSYLAKGFVTESCEEKMQQIQNVKDRCNELRRAIESELYTEMLIPDSRGDVLSLLENLYYLIDVFGDIYQDIIIEKLEVPTVYEKDFKDLTQMVVKSVETIVIAARSFFRDPRTVRDHIYKVRVYESESDKIALRLKKNIFDSQLPLERKIQLRDSVNVINSLADAAENASDKLAIYAIKRVL
;
A
#
# COMPACT_ATOMS: atom_id res chain seq x y z
N MET A 1 -31.85 10.91 -16.57
CA MET A 1 -30.87 10.40 -17.56
C MET A 1 -29.54 10.30 -16.84
N SER A 2 -28.93 9.11 -16.76
CA SER A 2 -27.55 9.01 -16.28
C SER A 2 -26.66 9.67 -17.33
N GLU A 3 -26.15 10.87 -17.05
CA GLU A 3 -25.08 11.45 -17.86
C GLU A 3 -23.93 10.44 -17.95
N LYS A 4 -23.52 10.15 -19.19
CA LYS A 4 -22.36 9.30 -19.47
C LYS A 4 -21.11 10.06 -19.04
N ILE A 5 -20.40 9.53 -18.06
CA ILE A 5 -19.11 10.06 -17.63
C ILE A 5 -18.15 9.93 -18.82
N PRO A 6 -17.49 11.01 -19.27
CA PRO A 6 -16.51 10.94 -20.34
C PRO A 6 -15.37 9.99 -19.97
N SER A 7 -14.87 9.23 -20.97
CA SER A 7 -13.64 8.45 -20.82
C SER A 7 -12.51 9.38 -20.35
N PHE A 8 -11.77 8.97 -19.30
CA PHE A 8 -10.77 9.81 -18.65
C PHE A 8 -9.61 10.18 -19.59
N PHE A 9 -9.20 9.26 -20.46
CA PHE A 9 -8.07 9.46 -21.37
C PHE A 9 -8.46 9.55 -22.84
N GLY A 10 -9.75 9.48 -23.18
CA GLY A 10 -10.23 9.60 -24.57
C GLY A 10 -9.58 8.59 -25.52
N LYS A 11 -8.52 9.01 -26.25
CA LYS A 11 -7.76 8.18 -27.21
C LYS A 11 -6.37 7.75 -26.72
N THR A 12 -5.92 8.20 -25.54
CA THR A 12 -4.53 8.01 -25.07
C THR A 12 -4.34 6.65 -24.39
N LYS A 13 -4.50 5.57 -25.16
CA LYS A 13 -4.32 4.17 -24.68
C LYS A 13 -2.98 3.90 -24.01
N PHE A 14 -1.95 4.65 -24.38
CA PHE A 14 -0.60 4.48 -23.84
C PHE A 14 -0.53 4.82 -22.35
N ILE A 15 -1.14 5.93 -21.92
CA ILE A 15 -1.16 6.32 -20.49
C ILE A 15 -2.02 5.37 -19.68
N GLU A 16 -3.16 4.93 -20.24
CA GLU A 16 -3.99 3.91 -19.59
C GLU A 16 -3.19 2.65 -19.28
N GLN A 17 -2.36 2.18 -20.22
CA GLN A 17 -1.48 1.03 -20.01
C GLN A 17 -0.41 1.28 -18.94
N GLN A 18 0.21 2.46 -18.93
CA GLN A 18 1.20 2.81 -17.90
C GLN A 18 0.57 2.89 -16.50
N LEU A 19 -0.65 3.43 -16.40
CA LEU A 19 -1.39 3.49 -15.14
C LEU A 19 -1.80 2.10 -14.64
N ASP A 20 -2.27 1.24 -15.55
CA ASP A 20 -2.58 -0.14 -15.20
C ASP A 20 -1.34 -0.88 -14.73
N GLU A 21 -0.21 -0.75 -15.44
CA GLU A 21 1.06 -1.34 -15.02
C GLU A 21 1.53 -0.78 -13.67
N PHE A 22 1.43 0.54 -13.46
CA PHE A 22 1.79 1.17 -12.18
C PHE A 22 0.97 0.57 -11.03
N MET A 23 -0.36 0.45 -11.22
CA MET A 23 -1.25 -0.13 -10.22
C MET A 23 -1.01 -1.64 -10.02
N ASP A 24 -0.67 -2.38 -11.08
CA ASP A 24 -0.27 -3.79 -10.98
C ASP A 24 1.00 -3.91 -10.14
N LYS A 25 1.99 -3.04 -10.34
CA LYS A 25 3.25 -3.05 -9.59
C LYS A 25 3.05 -2.73 -8.11
N VAL A 26 2.22 -1.74 -7.76
CA VAL A 26 1.87 -1.47 -6.35
C VAL A 26 1.24 -2.72 -5.70
N SER A 27 0.33 -3.40 -6.41
CA SER A 27 -0.29 -4.64 -5.90
C SER A 27 0.72 -5.78 -5.77
N GLU A 28 1.55 -6.00 -6.79
CA GLU A 28 2.60 -7.03 -6.82
C GLU A 28 3.57 -6.87 -5.64
N GLY A 29 3.98 -5.64 -5.35
CA GLY A 29 4.86 -5.36 -4.22
C GLY A 29 4.23 -5.67 -2.86
N SER A 30 2.93 -5.38 -2.69
CA SER A 30 2.20 -5.75 -1.46
C SER A 30 2.14 -7.27 -1.24
N LEU A 31 1.99 -8.05 -2.32
CA LEU A 31 1.99 -9.51 -2.26
C LEU A 31 3.37 -10.06 -1.94
N TYR A 32 4.43 -9.50 -2.54
CA TYR A 32 5.80 -9.89 -2.21
C TYR A 32 6.15 -9.59 -0.76
N PHE A 33 5.70 -8.45 -0.24
CA PHE A 33 5.82 -8.12 1.18
C PHE A 33 5.12 -9.16 2.06
N GLU A 34 3.85 -9.50 1.78
CA GLU A 34 3.10 -10.49 2.56
C GLU A 34 3.79 -11.86 2.55
N MET A 35 4.19 -12.32 1.37
CA MET A 35 4.88 -13.61 1.19
C MET A 35 6.21 -13.64 1.92
N GLY A 36 7.01 -12.59 1.78
CA GLY A 36 8.31 -12.46 2.42
C GLY A 36 8.19 -12.46 3.94
N LEU A 37 7.32 -11.61 4.49
CA LEU A 37 7.15 -11.48 5.94
C LEU A 37 6.53 -12.75 6.54
N THR A 38 5.57 -13.38 5.86
CA THR A 38 5.01 -14.66 6.30
C THR A 38 6.07 -15.77 6.32
N SER A 39 6.93 -15.83 5.30
CA SER A 39 8.03 -16.79 5.22
C SER A 39 9.05 -16.55 6.35
N TYR A 40 9.44 -15.29 6.56
CA TYR A 40 10.35 -14.88 7.62
C TYR A 40 9.83 -15.28 9.00
N LEU A 41 8.58 -14.92 9.32
CA LEU A 41 7.93 -15.24 10.60
C LEU A 41 7.86 -16.76 10.84
N ALA A 42 7.56 -17.54 9.80
CA ALA A 42 7.46 -19.00 9.92
C ALA A 42 8.81 -19.70 10.14
N LYS A 43 9.92 -19.09 9.70
CA LYS A 43 11.27 -19.63 9.88
C LYS A 43 11.96 -19.07 11.11
N GLY A 44 11.65 -17.84 11.51
CA GLY A 44 12.28 -17.14 12.63
C GLY A 44 13.69 -16.61 12.32
N PHE A 45 14.16 -16.69 11.07
CA PHE A 45 15.45 -16.17 10.63
C PHE A 45 15.44 -15.84 9.14
N VAL A 46 16.40 -15.03 8.69
CA VAL A 46 16.57 -14.63 7.29
C VAL A 46 17.00 -15.82 6.45
N THR A 47 16.29 -16.09 5.35
CA THR A 47 16.59 -17.15 4.38
C THR A 47 16.90 -16.55 3.01
N GLU A 48 17.47 -17.36 2.09
CA GLU A 48 17.66 -16.96 0.69
C GLU A 48 16.35 -16.48 0.05
N SER A 49 15.23 -17.14 0.35
CA SER A 49 13.90 -16.71 -0.10
C SER A 49 13.51 -15.31 0.42
N CYS A 50 13.98 -14.92 1.61
CA CYS A 50 13.75 -13.56 2.13
C CYS A 50 14.52 -12.52 1.32
N GLU A 51 15.76 -12.82 0.95
CA GLU A 51 16.62 -11.95 0.12
C GLU A 51 16.09 -11.85 -1.32
N GLU A 52 15.61 -12.95 -1.90
CA GLU A 52 14.92 -12.91 -3.20
C GLU A 52 13.69 -12.00 -3.17
N LYS A 53 12.89 -12.09 -2.10
CA LYS A 53 11.71 -11.22 -1.91
C LYS A 53 12.11 -9.76 -1.76
N MET A 54 13.21 -9.47 -1.08
CA MET A 54 13.76 -8.11 -1.00
C MET A 54 14.06 -7.56 -2.39
N GLN A 55 14.79 -8.32 -3.20
CA GLN A 55 15.15 -7.89 -4.55
C GLN A 55 13.90 -7.70 -5.43
N GLN A 56 12.89 -8.55 -5.28
CA GLN A 56 11.62 -8.41 -5.98
C GLN A 56 10.88 -7.12 -5.60
N ILE A 57 10.81 -6.80 -4.30
CA ILE A 57 10.18 -5.55 -3.83
C ILE A 57 10.96 -4.34 -4.35
N GLN A 58 12.29 -4.37 -4.31
CA GLN A 58 13.12 -3.28 -4.82
C GLN A 58 12.91 -3.05 -6.32
N ASN A 59 12.89 -4.12 -7.12
CA ASN A 59 12.63 -4.04 -8.57
C ASN A 59 11.23 -3.45 -8.86
N VAL A 60 10.24 -3.82 -8.06
CA VAL A 60 8.88 -3.28 -8.16
C VAL A 60 8.86 -1.79 -7.82
N LYS A 61 9.51 -1.37 -6.73
CA LYS A 61 9.64 0.04 -6.31
C LYS A 61 10.29 0.89 -7.40
N ASP A 62 11.40 0.42 -7.96
CA ASP A 62 12.10 1.11 -9.05
C ASP A 62 11.19 1.27 -10.28
N ARG A 63 10.52 0.19 -10.69
CA ARG A 63 9.58 0.22 -11.82
C ARG A 63 8.38 1.14 -11.57
N CYS A 64 7.81 1.13 -10.37
CA CYS A 64 6.74 2.05 -9.98
C CYS A 64 7.18 3.51 -10.09
N ASN A 65 8.39 3.83 -9.63
CA ASN A 65 8.93 5.18 -9.69
C ASN A 65 9.18 5.64 -11.13
N GLU A 66 9.70 4.76 -11.98
CA GLU A 66 9.86 5.02 -13.43
C GLU A 66 8.52 5.34 -14.09
N LEU A 67 7.51 4.49 -13.86
CA LEU A 67 6.17 4.69 -14.41
C LEU A 67 5.53 5.98 -13.90
N ARG A 68 5.64 6.29 -12.61
CA ARG A 68 5.16 7.55 -12.03
C ARG A 68 5.73 8.76 -12.76
N ARG A 69 7.06 8.79 -12.95
CA ARG A 69 7.74 9.90 -13.63
C ARG A 69 7.38 9.99 -15.11
N ALA A 70 7.23 8.85 -15.79
CA ALA A 70 6.81 8.81 -17.18
C ALA A 70 5.38 9.36 -17.35
N ILE A 71 4.45 8.94 -16.51
CA ILE A 71 3.07 9.45 -16.51
C ILE A 71 3.07 10.95 -16.20
N GLU A 72 3.81 11.40 -15.18
CA GLU A 72 3.93 12.83 -14.86
C GLU A 72 4.39 13.66 -16.06
N SER A 73 5.48 13.24 -16.72
CA SER A 73 6.02 13.92 -17.90
C SER A 73 4.99 14.02 -19.03
N GLU A 74 4.27 12.93 -19.29
CA GLU A 74 3.27 12.88 -20.36
C GLU A 74 2.08 13.79 -20.07
N LEU A 75 1.61 13.81 -18.81
CA LEU A 75 0.52 14.67 -18.36
C LEU A 75 0.83 16.16 -18.56
N TYR A 76 2.09 16.58 -18.37
CA TYR A 76 2.52 17.95 -18.63
C TYR A 76 2.70 18.25 -20.12
N THR A 77 3.35 17.35 -20.86
CA THR A 77 3.77 17.59 -22.25
C THR A 77 2.57 17.61 -23.20
N GLU A 78 1.66 16.65 -23.05
CA GLU A 78 0.49 16.50 -23.92
C GLU A 78 -0.74 17.30 -23.42
N MET A 79 -0.55 18.13 -22.38
CA MET A 79 -1.61 18.89 -21.71
C MET A 79 -2.85 18.07 -21.33
N LEU A 80 -2.67 16.80 -21.00
CA LEU A 80 -3.78 15.89 -20.73
C LEU A 80 -4.45 16.24 -19.40
N ILE A 81 -5.76 15.94 -19.34
CA ILE A 81 -6.62 16.04 -18.14
C ILE A 81 -6.37 17.31 -17.30
N PRO A 82 -6.33 18.51 -17.91
CA PRO A 82 -5.85 19.72 -17.25
C PRO A 82 -6.57 20.02 -15.92
N ASP A 83 -7.88 19.76 -15.84
CA ASP A 83 -8.69 20.00 -14.65
C ASP A 83 -8.48 18.97 -13.52
N SER A 84 -7.92 17.79 -13.84
CA SER A 84 -7.71 16.69 -12.89
C SER A 84 -6.24 16.32 -12.70
N ARG A 85 -5.30 17.02 -13.36
CA ARG A 85 -3.88 16.67 -13.36
C ARG A 85 -3.28 16.65 -11.96
N GLY A 86 -3.55 17.67 -11.15
CA GLY A 86 -3.06 17.73 -9.77
C GLY A 86 -3.59 16.59 -8.90
N ASP A 87 -4.86 16.22 -9.09
CA ASP A 87 -5.49 15.11 -8.35
C ASP A 87 -4.88 13.76 -8.76
N VAL A 88 -4.60 13.54 -10.06
CA VAL A 88 -3.93 12.32 -10.56
C VAL A 88 -2.49 12.22 -10.08
N LEU A 89 -1.72 13.31 -10.18
CA LEU A 89 -0.34 13.32 -9.69
C LEU A 89 -0.30 13.02 -8.19
N SER A 90 -1.16 13.66 -7.40
CA SER A 90 -1.25 13.37 -5.97
C SER A 90 -1.63 11.91 -5.70
N LEU A 91 -2.58 11.33 -6.45
CA LEU A 91 -2.93 9.91 -6.32
C LEU A 91 -1.72 9.01 -6.60
N LEU A 92 -0.96 9.26 -7.66
CA LEU A 92 0.25 8.49 -8.00
C LEU A 92 1.32 8.60 -6.91
N GLU A 93 1.54 9.79 -6.34
CA GLU A 93 2.45 9.97 -5.20
C GLU A 93 2.02 9.14 -3.99
N ASN A 94 0.73 9.21 -3.61
CA ASN A 94 0.25 8.47 -2.45
C ASN A 94 0.36 6.94 -2.66
N LEU A 95 0.06 6.44 -3.87
CA LEU A 95 0.19 5.02 -4.17
C LEU A 95 1.66 4.56 -4.25
N TYR A 96 2.55 5.40 -4.81
CA TYR A 96 3.98 5.14 -4.81
C TYR A 96 4.55 5.10 -3.39
N TYR A 97 4.09 5.98 -2.51
CA TYR A 97 4.50 6.00 -1.11
C TYR A 97 4.20 4.67 -0.40
N LEU A 98 3.09 3.99 -0.71
CA LEU A 98 2.78 2.68 -0.12
C LEU A 98 3.83 1.62 -0.47
N ILE A 99 4.26 1.56 -1.74
CA ILE A 99 5.28 0.60 -2.16
C ILE A 99 6.68 0.97 -1.64
N ASP A 100 6.96 2.27 -1.51
CA ASP A 100 8.18 2.79 -0.92
C ASP A 100 8.32 2.30 0.53
N VAL A 101 7.26 2.48 1.33
CA VAL A 101 7.19 2.06 2.73
C VAL A 101 7.22 0.54 2.89
N PHE A 102 6.59 -0.24 2.00
CA PHE A 102 6.73 -1.70 2.02
C PHE A 102 8.19 -2.14 1.90
N GLY A 103 8.93 -1.53 0.96
CA GLY A 103 10.35 -1.82 0.76
C GLY A 103 11.17 -1.49 2.01
N ASP A 104 10.99 -0.29 2.55
CA ASP A 104 11.74 0.18 3.72
C ASP A 104 11.47 -0.70 4.95
N ILE A 105 10.21 -1.03 5.24
CA ILE A 105 9.85 -1.90 6.37
C ILE A 105 10.46 -3.30 6.22
N TYR A 106 10.35 -3.89 5.03
CA TYR A 106 10.88 -5.23 4.79
C TYR A 106 12.40 -5.26 4.94
N GLN A 107 13.07 -4.21 4.46
CA GLN A 107 14.49 -3.99 4.64
C GLN A 107 14.90 -3.88 6.11
N ASP A 108 14.21 -3.05 6.87
CA ASP A 108 14.51 -2.87 8.28
C ASP A 108 14.32 -4.17 9.07
N ILE A 109 13.23 -4.92 8.84
CA ILE A 109 12.99 -6.22 9.49
C ILE A 109 14.13 -7.23 9.23
N ILE A 110 14.61 -7.30 7.99
CA ILE A 110 15.70 -8.23 7.61
C ILE A 110 17.04 -7.79 8.19
N ILE A 111 17.38 -6.50 8.12
CA ILE A 111 18.63 -5.96 8.67
C ILE A 111 18.67 -6.15 10.19
N GLU A 112 17.57 -5.81 10.85
CA GLU A 112 17.45 -5.89 12.30
C GLU A 112 17.33 -7.31 12.84
N LYS A 113 17.02 -8.28 11.97
CA LYS A 113 16.77 -9.68 12.33
C LYS A 113 15.74 -9.78 13.45
N LEU A 114 14.58 -9.17 13.23
CA LEU A 114 13.48 -9.13 14.19
C LEU A 114 13.09 -10.55 14.66
N GLU A 115 13.48 -10.93 15.87
CA GLU A 115 12.99 -12.21 16.44
C GLU A 115 11.61 -12.01 17.07
N VAL A 116 10.58 -12.62 16.46
CA VAL A 116 9.19 -12.58 16.94
C VAL A 116 8.92 -13.82 17.79
N PRO A 117 8.59 -13.67 19.09
CA PRO A 117 8.13 -14.80 19.90
C PRO A 117 6.91 -15.50 19.28
N THR A 118 6.86 -16.83 19.35
CA THR A 118 5.79 -17.64 18.74
C THR A 118 4.37 -17.26 19.20
N VAL A 119 4.23 -16.73 20.41
CA VAL A 119 2.95 -16.21 20.91
C VAL A 119 2.42 -15.00 20.09
N TYR A 120 3.30 -14.27 19.40
CA TYR A 120 2.95 -13.09 18.59
C TYR A 120 2.94 -13.35 17.09
N GLU A 121 3.48 -14.48 16.60
CA GLU A 121 3.56 -14.80 15.16
C GLU A 121 2.21 -14.67 14.44
N LYS A 122 1.14 -15.21 15.04
CA LYS A 122 -0.21 -15.13 14.46
C LYS A 122 -0.68 -13.69 14.34
N ASP A 123 -0.50 -12.88 15.39
CA ASP A 123 -0.96 -11.50 15.39
C ASP A 123 -0.15 -10.65 14.39
N PHE A 124 1.16 -10.87 14.23
CA PHE A 124 1.96 -10.22 13.18
C PHE A 124 1.49 -10.60 11.78
N LYS A 125 1.16 -11.88 11.55
CA LYS A 125 0.62 -12.34 10.27
C LYS A 125 -0.75 -11.71 9.99
N ASP A 126 -1.65 -11.71 10.97
CA ASP A 126 -2.98 -11.11 10.82
C ASP A 126 -2.88 -9.60 10.55
N LEU A 127 -1.96 -8.89 11.24
CA LEU A 127 -1.68 -7.47 11.00
C LEU A 127 -1.21 -7.23 9.55
N THR A 128 -0.23 -8.02 9.10
CA THR A 128 0.31 -7.97 7.73
C THR A 128 -0.81 -8.15 6.71
N GLN A 129 -1.71 -9.12 6.94
CA GLN A 129 -2.84 -9.39 6.05
C GLN A 129 -3.84 -8.24 5.98
N MET A 130 -4.14 -7.57 7.10
CA MET A 130 -5.06 -6.42 7.09
C MET A 130 -4.45 -5.24 6.34
N VAL A 131 -3.16 -4.98 6.56
CA VAL A 131 -2.41 -3.94 5.87
C VAL A 131 -2.39 -4.17 4.35
N VAL A 132 -2.06 -5.39 3.91
CA VAL A 132 -2.02 -5.75 2.49
C VAL A 132 -3.41 -5.61 1.86
N LYS A 133 -4.47 -6.09 2.54
CA LYS A 133 -5.85 -5.90 2.09
C LYS A 133 -6.24 -4.43 1.95
N SER A 134 -5.77 -3.58 2.87
CA SER A 134 -5.99 -2.13 2.80
C SER A 134 -5.35 -1.56 1.53
N VAL A 135 -4.09 -1.90 1.25
CA VAL A 135 -3.36 -1.46 0.04
C VAL A 135 -4.00 -1.98 -1.25
N GLU A 136 -4.31 -3.27 -1.34
CA GLU A 136 -4.97 -3.83 -2.54
C GLU A 136 -6.33 -3.15 -2.79
N THR A 137 -7.07 -2.83 -1.73
CA THR A 137 -8.38 -2.19 -1.86
C THR A 137 -8.27 -0.74 -2.37
N ILE A 138 -7.27 0.04 -1.91
CA ILE A 138 -7.05 1.39 -2.45
C ILE A 138 -6.57 1.33 -3.91
N VAL A 139 -5.81 0.31 -4.32
CA VAL A 139 -5.48 0.11 -5.74
C VAL A 139 -6.73 -0.15 -6.58
N ILE A 140 -7.67 -0.97 -6.11
CA ILE A 140 -8.96 -1.19 -6.79
C ILE A 140 -9.78 0.09 -6.85
N ALA A 141 -9.79 0.88 -5.78
CA ALA A 141 -10.45 2.18 -5.75
C ALA A 141 -9.83 3.14 -6.78
N ALA A 142 -8.49 3.20 -6.88
CA ALA A 142 -7.78 4.03 -7.84
C ALA A 142 -8.10 3.61 -9.29
N ARG A 143 -8.17 2.31 -9.57
CA ARG A 143 -8.64 1.77 -10.87
C ARG A 143 -10.05 2.23 -11.19
N SER A 144 -10.94 2.19 -10.21
CA SER A 144 -12.32 2.67 -10.34
C SER A 144 -12.35 4.17 -10.62
N PHE A 145 -11.49 4.96 -9.97
CA PHE A 145 -11.41 6.40 -10.23
C PHE A 145 -11.14 6.75 -11.69
N PHE A 146 -10.37 5.95 -12.44
CA PHE A 146 -10.15 6.18 -13.87
C PHE A 146 -11.29 5.63 -14.76
N ARG A 147 -11.98 4.56 -14.34
CA ARG A 147 -12.99 3.85 -15.14
C ARG A 147 -14.44 4.24 -14.81
N ASP A 148 -14.84 4.04 -13.56
CA ASP A 148 -16.17 4.37 -13.02
C ASP A 148 -16.02 5.02 -11.63
N PRO A 149 -15.93 6.35 -11.55
CA PRO A 149 -15.65 7.05 -10.30
C PRO A 149 -16.80 6.92 -9.28
N ARG A 150 -18.00 6.48 -9.70
CA ARG A 150 -19.14 6.29 -8.79
C ARG A 150 -18.93 5.11 -7.84
N THR A 151 -18.15 4.10 -8.24
CA THR A 151 -17.88 2.91 -7.42
C THR A 151 -16.73 3.10 -6.43
N VAL A 152 -15.97 4.19 -6.54
CA VAL A 152 -14.82 4.49 -5.66
C VAL A 152 -15.22 4.50 -4.19
N ARG A 153 -16.40 5.02 -3.86
CA ARG A 153 -16.91 5.10 -2.48
C ARG A 153 -17.07 3.73 -1.82
N ASP A 154 -17.46 2.71 -2.60
CA ASP A 154 -17.66 1.36 -2.07
C ASP A 154 -16.33 0.72 -1.65
N HIS A 155 -15.25 1.06 -2.34
CA HIS A 155 -13.90 0.60 -2.01
C HIS A 155 -13.31 1.36 -0.81
N ILE A 156 -13.50 2.68 -0.73
CA ILE A 156 -13.01 3.49 0.39
C ILE A 156 -13.55 2.98 1.73
N TYR A 157 -14.83 2.61 1.79
CA TYR A 157 -15.40 2.03 3.02
C TYR A 157 -14.65 0.78 3.47
N LYS A 158 -14.25 -0.09 2.53
CA LYS A 158 -13.49 -1.30 2.84
C LYS A 158 -12.08 -0.99 3.33
N VAL A 159 -11.40 0.01 2.76
CA VAL A 159 -10.08 0.47 3.25
C VAL A 159 -10.15 0.83 4.73
N ARG A 160 -11.14 1.65 5.13
CA ARG A 160 -11.35 2.04 6.53
C ARG A 160 -11.67 0.87 7.46
N VAL A 161 -12.38 -0.15 6.97
CA VAL A 161 -12.62 -1.36 7.75
C VAL A 161 -11.31 -2.11 7.99
N TYR A 162 -10.47 -2.27 6.97
CA TYR A 162 -9.19 -2.98 7.12
C TYR A 162 -8.20 -2.21 8.00
N GLU A 163 -8.15 -0.87 7.88
CA GLU A 163 -7.38 -0.01 8.77
C GLU A 163 -7.85 -0.16 10.23
N SER A 164 -9.14 -0.09 10.49
CA SER A 164 -9.65 -0.22 11.86
C SER A 164 -9.35 -1.60 12.47
N GLU A 165 -9.36 -2.66 11.65
CA GLU A 165 -8.97 -4.00 12.11
C GLU A 165 -7.45 -4.12 12.33
N SER A 166 -6.60 -3.52 11.48
CA SER A 166 -5.16 -3.48 11.72
C SER A 166 -4.83 -2.73 13.02
N ASP A 167 -5.52 -1.62 13.27
CA ASP A 167 -5.35 -0.80 14.47
C ASP A 167 -5.66 -1.58 15.76
N LYS A 168 -6.75 -2.37 15.74
CA LYS A 168 -7.11 -3.25 16.86
C LYS A 168 -6.05 -4.32 17.12
N ILE A 169 -5.51 -4.92 16.05
CA ILE A 169 -4.45 -5.95 16.16
C ILE A 169 -3.16 -5.30 16.69
N ALA A 170 -2.75 -4.16 16.12
CA ALA A 170 -1.57 -3.44 16.54
C ALA A 170 -1.65 -2.99 18.00
N LEU A 171 -2.80 -2.47 18.45
CA LEU A 171 -3.02 -2.10 19.84
C LEU A 171 -2.90 -3.31 20.79
N ARG A 172 -3.50 -4.45 20.43
CA ARG A 172 -3.41 -5.69 21.21
C ARG A 172 -1.97 -6.19 21.30
N LEU A 173 -1.27 -6.26 20.17
CA LEU A 173 0.15 -6.65 20.12
C LEU A 173 0.99 -5.78 21.04
N LYS A 174 0.86 -4.46 20.92
CA LYS A 174 1.62 -3.51 21.74
C LYS A 174 1.39 -3.71 23.23
N LYS A 175 0.13 -3.90 23.66
CA LYS A 175 -0.18 -4.20 25.07
C LYS A 175 0.49 -5.50 25.54
N ASN A 176 0.31 -6.58 24.79
CA ASN A 176 0.89 -7.88 25.14
C ASN A 176 2.42 -7.85 25.19
N ILE A 177 3.06 -7.15 24.24
CA ILE A 177 4.51 -6.95 24.22
C ILE A 177 4.98 -6.27 25.51
N PHE A 178 4.32 -5.18 25.93
CA PHE A 178 4.73 -4.42 27.11
C PHE A 178 4.41 -5.12 28.44
N ASP A 179 3.36 -5.96 28.48
CA ASP A 179 3.00 -6.79 29.63
C ASP A 179 3.91 -8.04 29.80
N SER A 180 4.67 -8.39 28.77
CA SER A 180 5.57 -9.56 28.79
C SER A 180 6.79 -9.38 29.71
N GLN A 181 7.52 -10.47 29.97
CA GLN A 181 8.80 -10.46 30.71
C GLN A 181 10.02 -10.18 29.82
N LEU A 182 9.81 -9.81 28.56
CA LEU A 182 10.91 -9.45 27.66
C LEU A 182 11.67 -8.22 28.19
N PRO A 183 12.99 -8.12 27.94
CA PRO A 183 13.73 -6.92 28.29
C PRO A 183 13.28 -5.75 27.40
N LEU A 184 13.51 -4.52 27.88
CA LEU A 184 12.90 -3.32 27.30
C LEU A 184 13.31 -3.11 25.83
N GLU A 185 14.55 -3.40 25.47
CA GLU A 185 15.05 -3.31 24.10
C GLU A 185 14.28 -4.21 23.13
N ARG A 186 13.92 -5.43 23.56
CA ARG A 186 13.11 -6.36 22.76
C ARG A 186 11.67 -5.88 22.64
N LYS A 187 11.12 -5.30 23.71
CA LYS A 187 9.78 -4.70 23.68
C LYS A 187 9.71 -3.51 22.72
N ILE A 188 10.73 -2.65 22.75
CA ILE A 188 10.84 -1.48 21.88
C ILE A 188 10.91 -1.92 20.41
N GLN A 189 11.83 -2.84 20.08
CA GLN A 189 11.99 -3.33 18.71
C GLN A 189 10.69 -3.94 18.16
N LEU A 190 10.04 -4.85 18.92
CA LEU A 190 8.77 -5.44 18.50
C LEU A 190 7.68 -4.39 18.31
N ARG A 191 7.58 -3.40 19.23
CA ARG A 191 6.60 -2.31 19.10
C ARG A 191 6.86 -1.46 17.88
N ASP A 192 8.12 -1.15 17.59
CA ASP A 192 8.50 -0.35 16.44
C ASP A 192 8.15 -1.08 15.13
N SER A 193 8.44 -2.38 15.03
CA SER A 193 7.98 -3.21 13.91
C SER A 193 6.46 -3.23 13.75
N VAL A 194 5.71 -3.34 14.85
CA VAL A 194 4.23 -3.26 14.81
C VAL A 194 3.76 -1.90 14.30
N ASN A 195 4.36 -0.82 14.78
CA ASN A 195 3.98 0.53 14.37
C ASN A 195 4.24 0.78 12.88
N VAL A 196 5.42 0.38 12.38
CA VAL A 196 5.74 0.61 10.97
C VAL A 196 4.90 -0.28 10.05
N ILE A 197 4.59 -1.52 10.43
CA ILE A 197 3.67 -2.35 9.63
C ILE A 197 2.26 -1.72 9.62
N ASN A 198 1.76 -1.27 10.78
CA ASN A 198 0.43 -0.65 10.86
C ASN A 198 0.31 0.65 10.05
N SER A 199 1.38 1.46 9.97
CA SER A 199 1.34 2.76 9.29
C SER A 199 1.04 2.67 7.80
N LEU A 200 1.24 1.50 7.16
CA LEU A 200 0.82 1.25 5.79
C LEU A 200 -0.71 1.26 5.63
N ALA A 201 -1.46 0.77 6.62
CA ALA A 201 -2.92 0.84 6.60
C ALA A 201 -3.39 2.30 6.77
N ASP A 202 -2.77 3.05 7.68
CA ASP A 202 -3.01 4.49 7.85
C ASP A 202 -2.71 5.26 6.55
N ALA A 203 -1.60 4.93 5.88
CA ALA A 203 -1.23 5.56 4.62
C ALA A 203 -2.24 5.24 3.50
N ALA A 204 -2.75 4.00 3.46
CA ALA A 204 -3.79 3.60 2.51
C ALA A 204 -5.12 4.31 2.80
N GLU A 205 -5.50 4.47 4.06
CA GLU A 205 -6.69 5.25 4.46
C GLU A 205 -6.55 6.71 4.03
N ASN A 206 -5.42 7.35 4.34
CA ASN A 206 -5.14 8.73 3.95
C ASN A 206 -5.19 8.92 2.42
N ALA A 207 -4.68 7.96 1.65
CA ALA A 207 -4.80 7.97 0.20
C ALA A 207 -6.27 7.82 -0.25
N SER A 208 -7.06 6.98 0.44
CA SER A 208 -8.47 6.75 0.16
C SER A 208 -9.34 7.98 0.43
N ASP A 209 -9.05 8.74 1.48
CA ASP A 209 -9.76 9.97 1.83
C ASP A 209 -9.57 11.06 0.78
N LYS A 210 -8.33 11.21 0.28
CA LYS A 210 -8.02 12.09 -0.85
C LYS A 210 -8.74 11.63 -2.13
N LEU A 211 -8.68 10.33 -2.42
CA LEU A 211 -9.33 9.74 -3.59
C LEU A 211 -10.85 9.95 -3.58
N ALA A 212 -11.48 9.93 -2.41
CA ALA A 212 -12.90 10.24 -2.24
C ALA A 212 -13.26 11.61 -2.82
N ILE A 213 -12.43 12.62 -2.51
CA ILE A 213 -12.61 13.99 -2.97
C ILE A 213 -12.43 14.07 -4.48
N TYR A 214 -11.39 13.40 -5.03
CA TYR A 214 -11.12 13.38 -6.47
C TYR A 214 -12.27 12.76 -7.25
N ALA A 215 -12.83 11.64 -6.74
CA ALA A 215 -13.95 10.96 -7.35
C ALA A 215 -15.22 11.82 -7.36
N ILE A 216 -15.52 12.54 -6.27
CA ILE A 216 -16.65 13.48 -6.21
C ILE A 216 -16.49 14.57 -7.26
N LYS A 217 -15.32 15.23 -7.33
CA LYS A 217 -15.04 16.25 -8.35
C LYS A 217 -15.24 15.76 -9.78
N ARG A 218 -14.96 14.47 -10.05
CA ARG A 218 -15.12 13.86 -11.37
C ARG A 218 -16.59 13.60 -11.76
N VAL A 219 -17.49 13.53 -10.77
CA VAL A 219 -18.92 13.23 -10.99
C VAL A 219 -19.79 14.49 -10.96
N LEU A 220 -19.26 15.61 -10.44
CA LEU A 220 -19.87 16.94 -10.50
C LEU A 220 -19.78 17.53 -11.91
#